data_AF-U1Y568-F1
#
_entry.id   AF-U1Y568-F1
#
_cell.length_a   1.000
_cell.length_b   1.000
_cell.length_c   1.000
_cell.angle_alpha   90.00
_cell.angle_beta   90.00
_cell.angle_gamma   90.00
#
_symmetry.space_group_name_H-M   'P 1'
#
loop_
_entity.id
_entity.type
_entity.pdbx_description
1 polymer ?
#
loop_
_entity_poly.entity_id
_entity_poly.type
_entity_poly.pdbx_seq_one_letter_code
_entity_poly.pdbx_strand_id
1 'polypeptide(L)'
;MKDLIVSIRRTTQLYRPPARIGDVLDGKWLIIGIQDINITYSRLEITYVCQNLEQDFVYQTATSKGDELREFELRIKTGKEHILKRIALGKLVWYKNTMPFQTVEYTDVNIKFTDIVVSFLARPIRPVARKEAKAKLLSEKRKKLNLTIH
;
A
#
# COMPACT_ATOMS: atom_id res chain seq x y z
N MET A 1 12.06 2.95 8.31
CA MET A 1 11.49 2.35 7.08
C MET A 1 10.02 1.96 7.20
N LYS A 2 9.54 1.43 8.35
CA LYS A 2 8.11 1.11 8.56
C LYS A 2 7.15 2.29 8.40
N ASP A 3 7.62 3.52 8.59
CA ASP A 3 6.79 4.72 8.47
C ASP A 3 6.84 5.35 7.06
N LEU A 4 7.62 4.80 6.13
CA LEU A 4 7.73 5.33 4.77
C LEU A 4 6.53 4.94 3.93
N ILE A 5 6.07 3.69 4.04
CA ILE A 5 4.89 3.19 3.33
C ILE A 5 3.93 2.61 4.35
N VAL A 6 2.69 3.08 4.33
CA VAL A 6 1.65 2.73 5.30
C VAL A 6 0.32 2.46 4.61
N SER A 7 -0.50 1.63 5.26
CA SER A 7 -1.89 1.41 4.87
C SER A 7 -2.78 2.42 5.60
N ILE A 8 -3.50 3.28 4.87
CA ILE A 8 -4.43 4.25 5.45
C ILE A 8 -5.84 3.91 5.01
N ARG A 9 -6.71 3.64 5.97
CA ARG A 9 -8.11 3.39 5.74
C ARG A 9 -8.91 4.68 5.79
N ARG A 10 -9.74 4.92 4.77
CA ARG A 10 -10.68 6.05 4.74
C ARG A 10 -12.07 5.55 4.40
N THR A 11 -13.04 6.09 5.12
CA THR A 11 -14.45 5.81 4.90
C THR A 11 -15.11 7.07 4.40
N THR A 12 -15.91 6.95 3.35
CA THR A 12 -16.65 8.04 2.71
C THR A 12 -18.08 7.57 2.43
N GLN A 13 -19.00 8.52 2.23
CA GLN A 13 -20.32 8.20 1.71
C GLN A 13 -20.21 7.72 0.26
N LEU A 14 -21.05 6.78 -0.13
CA LEU A 14 -20.97 6.03 -1.41
C LEU A 14 -20.96 6.91 -2.67
N TYR A 15 -21.51 8.13 -2.59
CA TYR A 15 -21.63 9.06 -3.71
C TYR A 15 -20.73 10.29 -3.59
N ARG A 16 -19.86 10.34 -2.57
CA ARG A 16 -18.80 11.35 -2.51
C ARG A 16 -17.57 10.82 -3.25
N PRO A 17 -16.96 11.61 -4.14
CA PRO A 17 -15.78 11.17 -4.86
C PRO A 17 -14.64 10.85 -3.87
N PRO A 18 -14.08 9.63 -3.90
CA PRO A 18 -12.97 9.26 -3.05
C PRO A 18 -11.67 9.93 -3.52
N ALA A 19 -10.68 9.96 -2.61
CA ALA A 19 -9.32 10.36 -2.96
C ALA A 19 -8.72 9.42 -4.02
N ARG A 20 -7.94 9.98 -4.94
CA ARG A 20 -7.36 9.26 -6.07
C ARG A 20 -5.89 8.96 -5.83
N ILE A 21 -5.36 7.98 -6.58
CA ILE A 21 -3.92 7.76 -6.64
C ILE A 21 -3.25 9.04 -7.13
N GLY A 22 -2.25 9.48 -6.39
CA GLY A 22 -1.54 10.72 -6.62
C GLY A 22 -1.97 11.90 -5.74
N ASP A 23 -3.10 11.81 -5.04
CA ASP A 23 -3.56 12.81 -4.07
C ASP A 23 -2.77 12.73 -2.76
N VAL A 24 -2.76 13.82 -2.01
CA VAL A 24 -2.09 13.89 -0.70
C VAL A 24 -3.11 13.98 0.43
N LEU A 25 -3.10 12.99 1.31
CA LEU A 25 -3.90 12.96 2.52
C LEU A 25 -3.17 13.66 3.66
N ASP A 26 -3.92 14.45 4.42
CA ASP A 26 -3.46 15.17 5.62
C ASP A 26 -2.21 16.05 5.41
N GLY A 27 -1.87 16.38 4.16
CA GLY A 27 -0.68 17.14 3.79
C GLY A 27 0.66 16.41 3.93
N LYS A 28 0.65 15.09 4.22
CA LYS A 28 1.87 14.30 4.43
C LYS A 28 1.90 12.94 3.73
N TRP A 29 0.75 12.39 3.37
CA TRP A 29 0.63 11.03 2.85
C TRP A 29 0.24 11.04 1.38
N LEU A 30 1.16 10.71 0.49
CA LEU A 30 0.86 10.56 -0.94
C LEU A 30 0.25 9.19 -1.21
N ILE A 31 -0.94 9.15 -1.82
CA ILE A 31 -1.55 7.90 -2.26
C ILE A 31 -0.79 7.37 -3.48
N ILE A 32 -0.22 6.18 -3.35
CA ILE A 32 0.54 5.50 -4.42
C ILE A 32 -0.14 4.22 -4.91
N GLY A 33 -1.14 3.73 -4.18
CA GLY A 33 -1.91 2.55 -4.58
C GLY A 33 -3.16 2.36 -3.73
N ILE A 34 -3.95 1.37 -4.12
CA ILE A 34 -5.15 0.94 -3.41
C ILE A 34 -4.92 -0.51 -2.98
N GLN A 35 -5.21 -0.78 -1.72
CA GLN A 35 -5.02 -2.07 -1.06
C GLN A 35 -6.29 -2.91 -1.05
N ASP A 36 -7.42 -2.26 -0.79
CA ASP A 36 -8.69 -2.92 -0.51
C ASP A 36 -9.85 -1.94 -0.70
N ILE A 37 -11.00 -2.45 -1.13
CA ILE A 37 -12.24 -1.69 -1.29
C ILE A 37 -13.38 -2.51 -0.70
N ASN A 38 -14.14 -1.92 0.21
CA ASN A 38 -15.31 -2.53 0.80
C ASN A 38 -16.49 -1.54 0.77
N ILE A 39 -17.68 -2.06 0.52
CA ILE A 39 -18.91 -1.28 0.53
C ILE A 39 -19.80 -1.88 1.61
N THR A 40 -20.20 -1.08 2.58
CA THR A 40 -21.09 -1.49 3.66
C THR A 40 -22.19 -0.47 3.83
N TYR A 41 -23.42 -0.86 3.50
CA TYR A 41 -24.58 0.04 3.40
C TYR A 41 -24.28 1.25 2.51
N SER A 42 -24.42 2.48 3.02
CA SER A 42 -24.15 3.74 2.33
C SER A 42 -22.70 4.22 2.46
N ARG A 43 -21.78 3.36 2.93
CA ARG A 43 -20.38 3.70 3.18
C ARG A 43 -19.45 2.94 2.23
N LEU A 44 -18.55 3.69 1.62
CA LEU A 44 -17.43 3.20 0.84
C LEU A 44 -16.16 3.29 1.71
N GLU A 45 -15.56 2.15 2.02
CA GLU A 45 -14.30 2.02 2.75
C GLU A 45 -13.20 1.65 1.77
N ILE A 46 -12.16 2.48 1.72
CA ILE A 46 -10.99 2.24 0.86
C ILE A 46 -9.76 2.23 1.75
N THR A 47 -8.96 1.17 1.63
CA THR A 47 -7.62 1.11 2.24
C THR A 47 -6.61 1.51 1.17
N TYR A 48 -5.96 2.65 1.35
CA TYR A 48 -4.91 3.15 0.46
C TYR A 48 -3.54 2.69 0.91
N VAL A 49 -2.64 2.54 -0.06
CA VAL A 49 -1.20 2.44 0.18
C VAL A 49 -0.62 3.83 0.00
N CYS A 50 -0.08 4.38 1.07
CA CYS A 50 0.40 5.76 1.13
C CYS A 50 1.89 5.82 1.43
N GLN A 51 2.57 6.79 0.83
CA GLN A 51 3.95 7.13 1.10
C GLN A 51 4.04 8.37 1.97
N ASN A 52 4.92 8.35 2.98
CA ASN A 52 5.26 9.53 3.76
C ASN A 52 6.10 10.50 2.92
N LEU A 53 5.62 11.73 2.75
CA LEU A 53 6.32 12.80 2.03
C LEU A 53 7.34 13.55 2.90
N GLU A 54 7.26 13.43 4.22
CA GLU A 54 8.16 14.11 5.17
C GLU A 54 9.42 13.30 5.46
N GLN A 55 9.39 11.98 5.25
CA GLN A 55 10.58 11.15 5.41
C GLN A 55 11.45 11.20 4.16
N ASP A 56 12.70 11.63 4.31
CA ASP A 56 13.72 11.46 3.29
C ASP A 56 14.07 9.97 3.18
N PHE A 57 14.07 9.44 1.96
CA PHE A 57 14.47 8.07 1.66
C PHE A 57 15.37 8.06 0.41
N VAL A 58 16.33 7.14 0.40
CA VAL A 58 17.20 6.86 -0.74
C VAL A 58 16.75 5.52 -1.30
N TYR A 59 15.84 5.53 -2.28
CA TYR A 59 15.57 4.35 -3.09
C TYR A 59 16.20 4.55 -4.47
N GLN A 60 16.80 3.48 -5.01
CA GLN A 60 17.28 3.49 -6.39
C GLN A 60 16.07 3.62 -7.32
N THR A 61 16.16 4.59 -8.23
CA THR A 61 15.21 4.81 -9.34
C THR A 61 14.98 3.53 -10.12
N ALA A 62 13.74 3.31 -10.54
CA ALA A 62 13.30 2.12 -11.25
C ALA A 62 14.20 1.80 -12.45
N THR A 63 14.86 0.65 -12.41
CA THR A 63 15.31 -0.01 -13.63
C THR A 63 14.08 -0.66 -14.25
N SER A 64 13.87 -0.45 -15.55
CA SER A 64 12.71 -0.92 -16.34
C SER A 64 12.44 -2.44 -16.29
N LYS A 65 13.33 -3.23 -15.67
CA LYS A 65 13.21 -4.69 -15.48
C LYS A 65 12.60 -5.12 -14.13
N GLY A 66 12.18 -4.18 -13.28
CA GLY A 66 11.94 -4.45 -11.86
C GLY A 66 10.49 -4.69 -11.42
N ASP A 67 9.50 -4.70 -12.31
CA ASP A 67 8.07 -4.89 -11.96
C ASP A 67 7.62 -6.35 -12.00
N GLU A 68 8.57 -7.27 -12.07
CA GLU A 68 8.29 -8.70 -11.99
C GLU A 68 7.64 -9.06 -10.65
N LEU A 69 6.53 -9.78 -10.75
CA LEU A 69 5.89 -10.41 -9.60
C LEU A 69 6.89 -11.35 -8.95
N ARG A 70 7.02 -11.23 -7.62
CA ARG A 70 7.84 -12.16 -6.84
C ARG A 70 6.96 -13.20 -6.18
N GLU A 71 7.38 -14.45 -6.25
CA GLU A 71 6.76 -15.53 -5.52
C GLU A 71 7.23 -15.56 -4.06
N PHE A 72 6.28 -15.77 -3.17
CA PHE A 72 6.47 -15.91 -1.74
C PHE A 72 5.76 -17.18 -1.27
N GLU A 73 6.36 -17.87 -0.30
CA GLU A 73 5.74 -19.01 0.39
C GLU A 73 5.52 -18.63 1.86
N LEU A 74 4.32 -18.91 2.37
CA LEU A 74 3.99 -18.75 3.78
C LEU A 74 3.48 -20.05 4.38
N ARG A 75 4.12 -20.49 5.45
CA ARG A 75 3.70 -21.66 6.24
C ARG A 75 2.90 -21.24 7.47
N ILE A 76 1.65 -21.66 7.52
CA ILE A 76 0.68 -21.39 8.58
C ILE A 76 0.57 -22.64 9.45
N LYS A 77 1.04 -22.51 10.69
CA LYS A 77 0.90 -23.57 11.70
C LYS A 77 -0.51 -23.59 12.28
N THR A 78 -0.95 -24.74 12.75
CA THR A 78 -2.22 -24.89 13.50
C THR A 78 -2.32 -23.86 14.64
N GLY A 79 -3.48 -23.23 14.80
CA GLY A 79 -3.73 -22.17 15.78
C GLY A 79 -3.20 -20.79 15.36
N LYS A 80 -2.62 -20.66 14.16
CA LYS A 80 -2.11 -19.39 13.60
C LYS A 80 -2.84 -18.98 12.31
N GLU A 81 -4.07 -19.41 12.13
CA GLU A 81 -4.91 -19.17 10.95
C GLU A 81 -5.09 -17.67 10.67
N HIS A 82 -5.06 -16.82 11.71
CA HIS A 82 -5.12 -15.36 11.60
C HIS A 82 -4.02 -14.76 10.71
N ILE A 83 -2.91 -15.47 10.50
CA ILE A 83 -1.81 -15.04 9.62
C ILE A 83 -2.26 -14.99 8.16
N LEU A 84 -3.23 -15.81 7.74
CA LEU A 84 -3.75 -15.80 6.37
C LEU A 84 -4.27 -14.41 5.97
N LYS A 85 -4.90 -13.69 6.92
CA LYS A 85 -5.40 -12.33 6.70
C LYS A 85 -4.29 -11.32 6.35
N ARG A 86 -3.02 -11.61 6.70
CA ARG A 86 -1.87 -10.75 6.38
C ARG A 86 -1.42 -10.91 4.93
N ILE A 87 -1.71 -12.05 4.31
CA ILE A 87 -1.41 -12.31 2.90
C ILE A 87 -2.68 -12.36 2.04
N ALA A 88 -3.78 -11.78 2.53
CA ALA A 88 -4.96 -11.55 1.71
C ALA A 88 -4.59 -10.78 0.44
N LEU A 89 -5.28 -11.04 -0.67
CA LEU A 89 -5.05 -10.32 -1.91
C LEU A 89 -5.14 -8.81 -1.69
N GLY A 90 -4.27 -8.08 -2.37
CA GLY A 90 -4.13 -6.66 -2.21
C GLY A 90 -3.41 -6.21 -0.93
N LYS A 91 -3.18 -7.05 0.09
CA LYS A 91 -2.47 -6.63 1.33
C LYS A 91 -0.99 -6.40 1.12
N LEU A 92 -0.40 -5.57 2.00
CA LEU A 92 1.03 -5.32 2.03
C LEU A 92 1.77 -6.38 2.86
N VAL A 93 2.79 -6.98 2.24
CA VAL A 93 3.71 -7.94 2.84
C VAL A 93 5.11 -7.33 2.84
N TRP A 94 5.79 -7.36 3.98
CA TRP A 94 7.14 -6.84 4.11
C TRP A 94 8.15 -7.96 4.01
N TYR A 95 8.99 -7.94 2.97
CA TYR A 95 10.10 -8.87 2.85
C TYR A 95 11.36 -8.30 3.52
N LYS A 96 11.96 -9.08 4.43
CA LYS A 96 13.19 -8.71 5.17
C LYS A 96 13.17 -7.31 5.81
N ASN A 97 11.98 -6.77 6.12
CA ASN A 97 11.76 -5.41 6.63
C ASN A 97 12.30 -4.26 5.76
N THR A 98 12.65 -4.52 4.49
CA THR A 98 13.28 -3.52 3.62
C THR A 98 12.34 -3.05 2.52
N MET A 99 11.59 -3.96 1.90
CA MET A 99 10.77 -3.65 0.74
C MET A 99 9.33 -4.16 0.93
N PRO A 100 8.32 -3.28 0.80
CA PRO A 100 6.94 -3.69 0.80
C PRO A 100 6.55 -4.25 -0.57
N PHE A 101 5.80 -5.34 -0.53
CA PHE A 101 5.17 -5.97 -1.67
C PHE A 101 3.65 -5.96 -1.46
N GLN A 102 2.89 -5.92 -2.53
CA GLN A 102 1.46 -6.06 -2.50
C GLN A 102 1.07 -7.40 -3.10
N THR A 103 0.36 -8.24 -2.33
CA THR A 103 -0.12 -9.54 -2.81
C THR A 103 -1.06 -9.35 -4.00
N VAL A 104 -0.85 -10.15 -5.05
CA VAL A 104 -1.62 -10.07 -6.31
C VAL A 104 -2.44 -11.32 -6.52
N GLU A 105 -1.86 -12.49 -6.33
CA GLU A 105 -2.47 -13.78 -6.68
C GLU A 105 -1.96 -14.89 -5.76
N TYR A 106 -2.81 -15.88 -5.46
CA TYR A 106 -2.39 -17.15 -4.85
C TYR A 106 -2.02 -18.13 -5.95
N THR A 107 -0.84 -18.74 -5.86
CA THR A 107 -0.35 -19.69 -6.88
C THR A 107 -0.56 -21.14 -6.49
N ASP A 108 -0.47 -21.46 -5.20
CA ASP A 108 -0.65 -22.84 -4.72
C ASP A 108 -1.07 -22.87 -3.24
N VAL A 109 -1.77 -23.94 -2.85
CA VAL A 109 -2.11 -24.23 -1.46
C VAL A 109 -1.89 -25.72 -1.20
N ASN A 110 -1.04 -26.04 -0.22
CA ASN A 110 -0.67 -27.41 0.13
C ASN A 110 -0.77 -27.64 1.64
N ILE A 111 -1.02 -28.88 2.06
CA ILE A 111 -1.03 -29.28 3.47
C ILE A 111 0.19 -30.17 3.72
N LYS A 112 1.13 -29.69 4.54
CA LYS A 112 2.32 -30.44 4.95
C LYS A 112 2.19 -30.80 6.44
N PHE A 113 1.78 -32.05 6.71
CA PHE A 113 1.43 -32.54 8.04
C PHE A 113 0.29 -31.73 8.67
N THR A 114 0.57 -30.96 9.72
CA THR A 114 -0.41 -30.10 10.41
C THR A 114 -0.38 -28.65 9.93
N ASP A 115 0.49 -28.33 8.98
CA ASP A 115 0.70 -26.96 8.52
C ASP A 115 0.13 -26.74 7.11
N ILE A 116 -0.49 -25.59 6.91
CA ILE A 116 -0.98 -25.13 5.61
C ILE A 116 0.11 -24.27 4.98
N VAL A 117 0.54 -24.59 3.77
CA VAL A 117 1.52 -23.84 2.99
C VAL A 117 0.79 -23.12 1.87
N VAL A 118 0.94 -21.80 1.79
CA VAL A 118 0.33 -20.96 0.77
C VAL A 118 1.42 -20.27 -0.03
N SER A 119 1.42 -20.47 -1.33
CA SER A 119 2.29 -19.78 -2.28
C SER A 119 1.51 -18.65 -2.96
N PHE A 120 2.16 -17.50 -3.17
CA PHE A 120 1.52 -16.32 -3.74
C PHE A 120 2.50 -15.41 -4.46
N LEU A 121 2.00 -14.71 -5.48
CA LEU A 121 2.70 -13.65 -6.18
C LEU A 121 2.42 -12.30 -5.53
N ALA A 122 3.45 -11.47 -5.42
CA ALA A 122 3.32 -10.11 -4.94
C ALA A 122 4.16 -9.13 -5.76
N ARG A 123 3.57 -7.97 -6.06
CA ARG A 123 4.22 -6.89 -6.80
C ARG A 123 5.00 -5.98 -5.85
N PRO A 124 6.22 -5.54 -6.21
CA PRO A 124 6.94 -4.55 -5.41
C PRO A 124 6.18 -3.21 -5.36
N ILE A 125 6.04 -2.63 -4.17
CA ILE A 125 5.53 -1.25 -4.02
C ILE A 125 6.73 -0.32 -3.85
N ARG A 126 6.99 0.49 -4.88
CA ARG A 126 8.08 1.47 -4.86
C ARG A 126 7.56 2.85 -4.44
N PRO A 127 8.30 3.56 -3.59
CA PRO A 127 8.03 4.97 -3.34
C PRO A 127 8.32 5.82 -4.59
N VAL A 128 7.50 6.84 -4.81
CA VAL A 128 7.63 7.84 -5.87
C VAL A 128 8.88 8.69 -5.62
N ALA A 129 9.66 8.94 -6.68
CA ALA A 129 10.96 9.60 -6.59
C ALA A 129 10.93 10.97 -5.89
N ARG A 130 12.04 11.30 -5.21
CA ARG A 130 12.20 12.50 -4.37
C ARG A 130 11.78 13.82 -5.04
N LYS A 131 12.11 14.00 -6.33
CA LYS A 131 11.80 15.23 -7.09
C LYS A 131 10.28 15.40 -7.26
N GLU A 132 9.57 14.33 -7.57
CA GLU A 132 8.12 14.33 -7.74
C GLU A 132 7.40 14.46 -6.39
N ALA A 133 7.88 13.76 -5.35
CA ALA A 133 7.34 13.86 -4.00
C ALA A 133 7.42 15.30 -3.44
N LYS A 134 8.57 15.98 -3.58
CA LYS A 134 8.73 17.38 -3.15
C LYS A 134 7.87 18.35 -3.96
N ALA A 135 7.77 18.15 -5.28
CA ALA A 135 6.91 18.96 -6.13
C ALA A 135 5.44 18.86 -5.71
N LYS A 136 4.96 17.64 -5.42
CA LYS A 136 3.61 17.42 -4.92
C LYS A 136 3.39 18.07 -3.56
N LEU A 137 4.32 17.89 -2.61
CA LEU A 137 4.21 18.52 -1.28
C LEU A 137 4.17 20.05 -1.37
N LEU A 138 5.02 20.66 -2.21
CA LEU A 138 5.03 22.10 -2.46
C LEU A 138 3.73 22.59 -3.10
N SER A 139 3.18 21.83 -4.06
CA SER A 139 1.91 22.16 -4.69
C SER A 139 0.75 22.16 -3.71
N GLU A 140 0.71 21.19 -2.79
CA GLU A 140 -0.32 21.08 -1.76
C GLU A 140 -0.17 22.18 -0.70
N LYS A 141 1.06 22.52 -0.29
CA LYS A 141 1.30 23.67 0.58
C LYS A 141 0.84 24.98 -0.06
N ARG A 142 1.11 25.19 -1.35
CA ARG A 142 0.63 26.38 -2.10
C ARG A 142 -0.88 26.43 -2.21
N LYS A 143 -1.56 25.31 -2.48
CA LYS A 143 -3.03 25.25 -2.48
C LYS A 143 -3.61 25.65 -1.12
N LYS A 144 -3.04 25.15 -0.02
CA LYS A 144 -3.47 25.54 1.34
C LYS A 144 -3.25 27.02 1.64
N LEU A 145 -2.13 27.60 1.19
CA LEU A 145 -1.80 29.02 1.38
C LEU A 145 -2.72 29.94 0.57
N ASN A 146 -3.06 29.57 -0.67
CA ASN A 146 -3.97 30.36 -1.51
C ASN A 146 -5.43 30.32 -1.02
N LEU A 147 -5.79 29.38 -0.14
CA LEU A 147 -7.11 29.35 0.52
C LEU A 147 -7.19 30.30 1.73
N THR A 148 -6.05 30.79 2.24
CA THR A 148 -6.00 31.68 3.42
C THR A 148 -6.00 33.16 3.05
N ILE A 149 -6.04 33.50 1.75
CA ILE A 149 -6.14 34.88 1.28
C ILE A 149 -7.59 35.12 0.83
N HIS A 150 -8.51 35.20 1.80
CA HIS A 150 -9.83 35.79 1.62
C HIS A 150 -10.34 36.34 2.95
#